data_AF-A0AA40E5X9-F1
#
_entry.id   AF-A0AA40E5X9-F1
#
_cell.length_a   1.000
_cell.length_b   1.000
_cell.length_c   1.000
_cell.angle_alpha   90.00
_cell.angle_beta   90.00
_cell.angle_gamma   90.00
#
_symmetry.space_group_name_H-M   'P 1'
#
loop_
_entity.id
_entity.type
_entity.pdbx_description
1 polymer ?
#
loop_
_entity_poly.entity_id
_entity_poly.type
_entity_poly.pdbx_seq_one_letter_code
_entity_poly.pdbx_strand_id
1 'polypeptide(L)'
;MVQSSALMAFAAALLPALVSAQTNETLYPIPIAIGTIMYPHGHIILAWEPTKTTFKGACSPGVDNPTRTYLQTVNTNIYSKPLCNQPFDIDGYKNLELLCADADDGNYHASQVTAIATDGKKTHDCVKLPRNLYPVACDDTHITSIEQNFACQ
;
A
#
# COMPACT_ATOMS: atom_id res chain seq x y z
N MET A 1 50.52 31.32 -58.27
CA MET A 1 50.31 29.86 -58.32
C MET A 1 50.54 29.29 -56.93
N VAL A 2 49.78 28.23 -56.58
CA VAL A 2 49.92 27.34 -55.41
C VAL A 2 49.36 27.95 -54.09
N GLN A 3 48.09 27.71 -53.71
CA GLN A 3 47.48 26.50 -53.12
C GLN A 3 47.77 26.38 -51.60
N SER A 4 46.72 26.46 -50.76
CA SER A 4 46.70 25.88 -49.40
C SER A 4 45.27 25.73 -48.90
N SER A 5 44.71 24.58 -49.27
CA SER A 5 43.95 23.62 -48.46
C SER A 5 43.00 24.14 -47.37
N ALA A 6 41.71 24.11 -47.70
CA ALA A 6 40.62 23.98 -46.73
C ALA A 6 40.48 22.50 -46.31
N LEU A 7 40.61 22.22 -45.02
CA LEU A 7 40.24 20.96 -44.39
C LEU A 7 39.68 21.29 -43.00
N MET A 8 38.38 21.60 -42.92
CA MET A 8 37.66 21.49 -41.66
C MET A 8 36.85 20.20 -41.68
N ALA A 9 37.35 19.22 -40.93
CA ALA A 9 36.65 17.99 -40.63
C ALA A 9 35.46 18.31 -39.69
N PHE A 10 34.24 18.08 -40.17
CA PHE A 10 33.06 18.01 -39.29
C PHE A 10 32.93 16.58 -38.79
N ALA A 11 33.31 16.37 -37.53
CA ALA A 11 33.07 15.13 -36.81
C ALA A 11 31.56 14.95 -36.58
N ALA A 12 30.98 13.89 -37.15
CA ALA A 12 29.61 13.48 -36.87
C ALA A 12 29.57 12.91 -35.44
N ALA A 13 29.06 13.70 -34.49
CA ALA A 13 28.76 13.24 -33.14
C ALA A 13 27.50 12.37 -33.17
N LEU A 14 27.69 11.05 -33.20
CA LEU A 14 26.64 10.06 -32.94
C LEU A 14 26.27 10.15 -31.46
N LEU A 15 25.21 10.90 -31.15
CA LEU A 15 24.56 10.86 -29.84
C LEU A 15 23.90 9.49 -29.66
N PRO A 16 24.27 8.67 -28.67
CA PRO A 16 23.49 7.49 -28.33
C PRO A 16 22.14 7.97 -27.80
N ALA A 17 21.06 7.61 -28.50
CA ALA A 17 19.71 7.82 -28.02
C ALA A 17 19.54 7.02 -26.71
N LEU A 18 19.41 7.73 -25.59
CA LEU A 18 18.96 7.18 -24.34
C LEU A 18 17.51 6.73 -24.51
N VAL A 19 17.32 5.47 -24.89
CA VAL A 19 16.04 4.78 -24.75
C VAL A 19 15.79 4.69 -23.25
N SER A 20 15.02 5.64 -22.72
CA SER A 20 14.42 5.48 -21.40
C SER A 20 13.45 4.33 -21.53
N ALA A 21 13.83 3.16 -20.99
CA ALA A 21 12.89 2.09 -20.75
C ALA A 21 11.82 2.66 -19.81
N GLN A 22 10.65 3.00 -20.35
CA GLN A 22 9.46 3.20 -19.55
C GLN A 22 9.15 1.83 -18.94
N THR A 23 9.58 1.61 -17.71
CA THR A 23 8.93 0.63 -16.86
C THR A 23 7.46 1.02 -16.87
N ASN A 24 6.61 0.17 -17.44
CA ASN A 24 5.17 0.24 -17.22
C ASN A 24 4.97 -0.07 -15.73
N GLU A 25 5.25 0.91 -14.87
CA GLU A 25 4.91 0.86 -13.46
C GLU A 25 3.41 0.74 -13.41
N THR A 26 2.95 -0.47 -13.12
CA THR A 26 1.53 -0.78 -13.04
C THR A 26 1.09 -0.26 -11.68
N LEU A 27 0.83 1.05 -11.61
CA LEU A 27 0.27 1.69 -10.44
C LEU A 27 -0.99 0.91 -10.04
N TYR A 28 -1.13 0.64 -8.74
CA TYR A 28 -2.29 -0.07 -8.24
C TYR A 28 -3.56 0.75 -8.56
N PRO A 29 -4.56 0.21 -9.27
CA PRO A 29 -5.73 0.99 -9.70
C PRO A 29 -7.01 0.67 -8.91
N ILE A 30 -6.93 -0.25 -7.95
CA ILE A 30 -8.10 -0.83 -7.26
C ILE A 30 -8.25 -0.15 -5.89
N PRO A 31 -9.48 0.08 -5.39
CA PRO A 31 -9.64 0.55 -4.02
C PRO A 31 -9.04 -0.41 -2.99
N ILE A 32 -8.46 0.13 -1.92
CA ILE A 32 -7.96 -0.64 -0.78
C ILE A 32 -8.75 -0.24 0.46
N ALA A 33 -9.21 -1.23 1.21
CA ALA A 33 -9.72 -1.03 2.56
C ALA A 33 -8.64 -1.36 3.59
N ILE A 34 -8.48 -0.50 4.59
CA ILE A 34 -7.63 -0.75 5.76
C ILE A 34 -8.53 -0.92 6.98
N GLY A 35 -8.23 -1.92 7.79
CA GLY A 35 -9.06 -2.25 8.95
C GLY A 35 -8.29 -2.95 10.05
N THR A 36 -9.05 -3.36 11.05
CA THR A 36 -8.55 -4.01 12.25
C THR A 36 -9.39 -5.24 12.55
N ILE A 37 -8.73 -6.38 12.72
CA ILE A 37 -9.32 -7.58 13.33
C ILE A 37 -9.03 -7.54 14.82
N MET A 38 -10.05 -7.50 15.66
CA MET A 38 -9.94 -7.57 17.12
C MET A 38 -10.14 -9.01 17.61
N TYR A 39 -9.36 -9.42 18.61
CA TYR A 39 -9.48 -10.70 19.32
C TYR A 39 -9.08 -10.52 20.81
N PRO A 40 -9.35 -11.48 21.72
CA PRO A 40 -9.22 -11.28 23.16
C PRO A 40 -7.85 -10.82 23.69
N HIS A 41 -6.79 -11.00 22.90
CA HIS A 41 -5.41 -10.71 23.31
C HIS A 41 -4.70 -9.77 22.36
N GLY A 42 -5.42 -9.07 21.48
CA GLY A 42 -4.77 -8.18 20.55
C GLY A 42 -5.62 -7.81 19.34
N HIS A 43 -4.91 -7.28 18.34
CA HIS A 43 -5.50 -6.99 17.06
C HIS A 43 -4.53 -7.23 15.91
N ILE A 44 -5.08 -7.34 14.70
CA ILE A 44 -4.32 -7.40 13.44
C ILE A 44 -4.79 -6.24 12.58
N ILE A 45 -3.85 -5.44 12.10
CA ILE A 45 -4.09 -4.43 11.07
C ILE A 45 -3.88 -5.10 9.72
N LEU A 46 -4.82 -4.94 8.81
CA LEU A 46 -4.79 -5.54 7.48
C LEU A 46 -5.27 -4.58 6.40
N ALA A 47 -4.80 -4.83 5.17
CA ALA A 47 -5.34 -4.28 3.95
C ALA A 47 -6.09 -5.37 3.18
N TRP A 48 -7.18 -5.04 2.50
CA TRP A 48 -7.86 -5.94 1.56
C TRP A 48 -8.50 -5.20 0.39
N GLU A 49 -8.77 -5.94 -0.68
CA GLU A 49 -9.55 -5.45 -1.82
C GLU A 49 -11.05 -5.62 -1.57
N PRO A 50 -11.81 -4.54 -1.29
CA PRO A 50 -13.23 -4.65 -1.03
C PRO A 50 -14.04 -5.07 -2.26
N THR A 51 -13.47 -4.96 -3.47
CA THR A 51 -14.09 -5.40 -4.74
C THR A 51 -14.04 -6.91 -4.94
N LYS A 52 -13.07 -7.61 -4.31
CA LYS A 52 -12.89 -9.06 -4.43
C LYS A 52 -13.14 -9.81 -3.11
N THR A 53 -12.97 -9.12 -1.98
CA THR A 53 -13.00 -9.72 -0.64
C THR A 53 -14.03 -9.01 0.23
N THR A 54 -15.02 -9.77 0.70
CA THR A 54 -16.01 -9.27 1.67
C THR A 54 -15.39 -9.04 3.05
N PHE A 55 -16.05 -8.30 3.94
CA PHE A 55 -15.61 -8.14 5.34
C PHE A 55 -15.35 -9.47 6.04
N LYS A 56 -16.30 -10.41 5.95
CA LYS A 56 -16.14 -11.75 6.55
C LYS A 56 -14.99 -12.50 5.87
N GLY A 57 -14.85 -12.38 4.56
CA GLY A 57 -13.71 -12.91 3.79
C GLY A 57 -12.35 -12.38 4.26
N ALA A 58 -12.27 -11.08 4.51
CA ALA A 58 -11.06 -10.42 4.99
C ALA A 58 -10.70 -10.86 6.42
N CYS A 59 -11.69 -11.27 7.22
CA CYS A 59 -11.46 -11.68 8.59
C CYS A 59 -11.22 -13.19 8.79
N SER A 60 -11.99 -14.06 8.12
CA SER A 60 -11.95 -15.49 8.38
C SER A 60 -10.73 -16.16 7.73
N PRO A 61 -9.90 -16.92 8.48
CA PRO A 61 -8.76 -17.65 7.92
C PRO A 61 -9.15 -18.86 7.06
N GLY A 62 -10.43 -19.24 7.01
CA GLY A 62 -10.96 -20.40 6.27
C GLY A 62 -11.64 -20.06 4.94
N VAL A 63 -11.50 -18.83 4.45
CA VAL A 63 -11.96 -18.45 3.11
C VAL A 63 -10.81 -18.74 2.15
N ASP A 64 -11.10 -19.44 1.05
CA ASP A 64 -10.10 -19.73 0.03
C ASP A 64 -9.74 -18.42 -0.71
N ASN A 65 -8.47 -18.00 -0.57
CA ASN A 65 -7.86 -16.87 -1.28
C ASN A 65 -8.47 -15.47 -1.04
N PRO A 66 -8.60 -14.99 0.21
CA PRO A 66 -8.94 -13.59 0.42
C PRO A 66 -7.82 -12.71 -0.14
N THR A 67 -8.19 -11.74 -0.96
CA THR A 67 -7.27 -10.71 -1.44
C THR A 67 -7.02 -9.70 -0.32
N ARG A 68 -6.15 -10.11 0.62
CA ARG A 68 -5.79 -9.34 1.80
C ARG A 68 -4.32 -9.55 2.15
N THR A 69 -3.78 -8.65 2.95
CA THR A 69 -2.46 -8.77 3.54
C THR A 69 -2.45 -8.24 4.97
N TYR A 70 -1.68 -8.90 5.83
CA TYR A 70 -1.49 -8.47 7.21
C TYR A 70 -0.36 -7.46 7.28
N LEU A 71 -0.69 -6.25 7.71
CA LEU A 71 0.28 -5.16 7.84
C LEU A 71 0.98 -5.24 9.20
N GLN A 72 0.23 -5.59 10.25
CA GLN A 72 0.78 -5.69 11.59
C GLN A 72 -0.07 -6.59 12.49
N THR A 73 0.60 -7.34 13.36
CA THR A 73 -0.05 -8.07 14.47
C THR A 73 0.40 -7.46 15.79
N VAL A 74 -0.55 -7.13 16.65
CA VAL A 74 -0.35 -6.46 17.94
C VAL A 74 -0.96 -7.34 19.03
N ASN A 75 -0.14 -8.20 19.65
CA ASN A 75 -0.53 -9.12 20.73
C ASN A 75 -0.34 -8.53 22.14
N THR A 76 0.28 -7.35 22.23
CA THR A 76 0.49 -6.59 23.47
C THR A 76 0.05 -5.16 23.20
N ASN A 77 -0.22 -4.34 24.23
CA ASN A 77 -0.61 -2.93 24.04
C ASN A 77 0.52 -2.06 23.42
N ILE A 78 1.58 -2.67 22.88
CA ILE A 78 2.76 -2.04 22.32
C ILE A 78 2.87 -2.46 20.87
N TYR A 79 2.82 -1.47 19.98
CA TYR A 79 3.10 -1.68 18.57
C TYR A 79 4.60 -1.96 18.39
N SER A 80 4.91 -3.07 17.73
CA SER A 80 6.29 -3.53 17.59
C SER A 80 7.04 -2.90 16.43
N LYS A 81 6.33 -2.27 15.48
CA LYS A 81 6.88 -1.72 14.23
C LYS A 81 6.06 -0.52 13.74
N PRO A 82 6.68 0.45 13.03
CA PRO A 82 5.96 1.47 12.27
C PRO A 82 5.01 0.81 11.27
N LEU A 83 3.79 1.33 11.15
CA LEU A 83 2.83 0.89 10.13
C LEU A 83 3.09 1.60 8.78
N CYS A 84 3.48 2.87 8.85
CA CYS A 84 3.68 3.73 7.69
C CYS A 84 5.06 3.50 7.06
N ASN A 85 5.18 3.75 5.75
CA ASN A 85 6.41 3.56 4.97
C ASN A 85 7.00 2.14 5.06
N GLN A 86 6.16 1.15 5.39
CA GLN A 86 6.51 -0.26 5.31
C GLN A 86 5.88 -0.84 4.04
N PRO A 87 6.68 -1.50 3.18
CA PRO A 87 6.17 -2.09 1.97
C PRO A 87 5.28 -3.29 2.30
N PHE A 88 4.18 -3.43 1.56
CA PHE A 88 3.32 -4.59 1.56
C PHE A 88 2.90 -4.95 0.13
N ASP A 89 2.52 -6.21 -0.03
CA ASP A 89 2.06 -6.75 -1.31
C ASP A 89 0.59 -7.19 -1.16
N ILE A 90 -0.21 -6.99 -2.20
CA ILE A 90 -1.60 -7.45 -2.27
C ILE A 90 -1.96 -7.78 -3.72
N ASP A 91 -2.63 -8.92 -3.94
CA ASP A 91 -3.14 -9.33 -5.27
C ASP A 91 -2.10 -9.39 -6.40
N GLY A 92 -0.84 -9.68 -6.06
CA GLY A 92 0.26 -9.69 -7.03
C GLY A 92 0.85 -8.31 -7.35
N TYR A 93 0.29 -7.23 -6.80
CA TYR A 93 0.92 -5.92 -6.78
C TYR A 93 1.88 -5.82 -5.60
N LYS A 94 3.02 -5.17 -5.85
CA LYS A 94 4.15 -5.12 -4.92
C LYS A 94 4.50 -3.70 -4.54
N ASN A 95 5.25 -3.57 -3.45
CA ASN A 95 5.81 -2.29 -3.00
C ASN A 95 4.74 -1.21 -2.76
N LEU A 96 3.57 -1.62 -2.26
CA LEU A 96 2.61 -0.67 -1.75
C LEU A 96 3.05 -0.21 -0.37
N GLU A 97 2.82 1.05 -0.03
CA GLU A 97 3.13 1.57 1.30
C GLU A 97 2.01 2.47 1.81
N LEU A 98 1.77 2.43 3.12
CA LEU A 98 0.86 3.37 3.77
C LEU A 98 1.59 4.69 4.01
N LEU A 99 1.03 5.76 3.48
CA LEU A 99 1.43 7.13 3.81
C LEU A 99 0.57 7.61 4.98
N CYS A 100 1.20 8.30 5.93
CA CYS A 100 0.54 8.81 7.11
C CYS A 100 0.81 10.30 7.28
N ALA A 101 -0.10 11.01 7.95
CA ALA A 101 0.19 12.38 8.40
C ALA A 101 1.40 12.35 9.35
N ASP A 102 2.28 13.35 9.24
CA ASP A 102 3.59 13.43 9.93
C ASP A 102 3.56 12.79 11.32
N ALA A 103 4.33 11.71 11.46
CA ALA A 103 4.49 10.93 12.69
C ALA A 103 5.44 11.66 13.66
N ASP A 104 5.11 12.90 14.02
CA ASP A 104 5.89 13.69 14.98
C ASP A 104 5.77 13.16 16.42
N ASP A 105 4.93 12.14 16.65
CA ASP A 105 4.65 11.56 17.96
C ASP A 105 5.15 10.13 18.13
N GLY A 106 5.86 9.56 17.14
CA GLY A 106 6.34 8.17 17.20
C GLY A 106 5.19 7.16 17.34
N ASN A 107 3.97 7.55 16.97
CA ASN A 107 2.79 6.73 17.16
C ASN A 107 2.62 5.74 16.00
N TYR A 108 2.44 4.49 16.38
CA TYR A 108 2.42 3.34 15.49
C TYR A 108 0.99 2.96 15.04
N HIS A 109 0.07 3.93 15.04
CA HIS A 109 -1.36 3.65 14.93
C HIS A 109 -1.87 3.74 13.49
N ALA A 110 -2.72 2.80 13.09
CA ALA A 110 -3.49 2.88 11.84
C ALA A 110 -4.30 4.18 11.70
N SER A 111 -4.59 4.88 12.79
CA SER A 111 -5.39 6.11 12.80
C SER A 111 -4.81 7.29 12.00
N GLN A 112 -3.55 7.21 11.57
CA GLN A 112 -2.83 8.27 10.87
C GLN A 112 -2.74 8.07 9.35
N VAL A 113 -3.27 6.97 8.79
CA VAL A 113 -3.20 6.69 7.35
C VAL A 113 -3.94 7.77 6.55
N THR A 114 -3.25 8.36 5.58
CA THR A 114 -3.77 9.43 4.71
C THR A 114 -3.77 9.04 3.24
N ALA A 115 -2.91 8.12 2.81
CA ALA A 115 -2.80 7.72 1.42
C ALA A 115 -2.08 6.36 1.27
N ILE A 116 -2.07 5.86 0.04
CA ILE A 116 -1.25 4.71 -0.37
C ILE A 116 -0.33 5.18 -1.49
N ALA A 117 0.91 4.72 -1.47
CA ALA A 117 1.82 4.83 -2.60
C ALA A 117 2.17 3.45 -3.16
N THR A 118 2.54 3.41 -4.43
CA THR A 118 3.11 2.25 -5.12
C THR A 118 4.44 2.71 -5.71
N ASP A 119 5.53 2.02 -5.37
CA ASP A 119 6.87 2.39 -5.81
C ASP A 119 7.22 3.87 -5.49
N GLY A 120 6.83 4.34 -4.30
CA GLY A 120 7.08 5.71 -3.83
C GLY A 120 6.19 6.79 -4.45
N LYS A 121 5.26 6.42 -5.34
CA LYS A 121 4.34 7.34 -5.98
C LYS A 121 2.93 7.20 -5.38
N LYS A 122 2.36 8.30 -4.87
CA LYS A 122 0.99 8.29 -4.33
C LYS A 122 0.00 7.78 -5.39
N THR A 123 -0.73 6.73 -5.07
CA THR A 123 -1.74 6.10 -5.94
C THR A 123 -3.16 6.30 -5.44
N HIS A 124 -3.38 6.41 -4.13
CA HIS A 124 -4.71 6.57 -3.54
C HIS A 124 -4.72 7.61 -2.43
N ASP A 125 -5.85 8.27 -2.26
CA ASP A 125 -6.17 9.06 -1.07
C ASP A 125 -7.03 8.23 -0.13
N CYS A 126 -6.70 8.23 1.15
CA CYS A 126 -7.42 7.46 2.17
C CYS A 126 -8.30 8.36 3.03
N VAL A 127 -9.55 7.96 3.16
CA VAL A 127 -10.53 8.62 4.04
C VAL A 127 -10.78 7.73 5.25
N LYS A 128 -10.64 8.32 6.43
CA LYS A 128 -10.99 7.66 7.69
C LYS A 128 -12.50 7.50 7.78
N LEU A 129 -12.94 6.27 8.08
CA LEU A 129 -14.34 5.96 8.29
C LEU A 129 -14.76 6.22 9.75
N PRO A 130 -16.03 6.56 10.00
CA PRO A 130 -16.57 6.66 11.36
C PRO A 130 -16.45 5.33 12.11
N ARG A 131 -16.02 5.35 13.39
CA ARG A 131 -15.79 4.14 14.24
C ARG A 131 -17.07 3.33 14.55
N ASN A 132 -18.22 3.76 14.07
CA ASN A 132 -19.55 3.23 14.38
C ASN A 132 -20.13 2.33 13.27
N LEU A 133 -19.30 1.87 12.32
CA LEU A 133 -19.63 0.69 11.52
C LEU A 133 -19.48 -0.54 12.45
N TYR A 134 -20.59 -1.14 12.85
CA TYR A 134 -20.63 -2.27 13.78
C TYR A 134 -19.58 -3.33 13.42
N PRO A 135 -18.71 -3.74 14.37
CA PRO A 135 -17.73 -4.80 14.13
C PRO A 135 -18.44 -6.03 13.58
N VAL A 136 -17.96 -6.55 12.44
CA VAL A 136 -18.51 -7.74 11.84
C VAL A 136 -17.83 -8.95 12.48
N ALA A 137 -18.60 -9.83 13.11
CA ALA A 137 -18.06 -11.07 13.66
C ALA A 137 -17.44 -11.92 12.53
N CYS A 138 -16.26 -12.46 12.78
CA CYS A 138 -15.53 -13.23 11.76
C CYS A 138 -15.89 -14.71 11.77
N ASP A 139 -16.49 -15.17 12.85
CA ASP A 139 -16.96 -16.53 13.05
C ASP A 139 -18.19 -16.52 13.97
N ASP A 140 -18.83 -17.68 14.11
CA ASP A 140 -20.04 -17.82 14.91
C ASP A 140 -19.78 -17.74 16.42
N THR A 141 -18.51 -17.80 16.86
CA THR A 141 -18.15 -17.61 18.27
C THR A 141 -18.19 -16.15 18.68
N HIS A 142 -18.15 -15.22 17.71
CA HIS A 142 -18.11 -13.77 17.92
C HIS A 142 -16.93 -13.29 18.78
N ILE A 143 -15.94 -14.15 18.99
CA ILE A 143 -14.70 -13.84 19.73
C ILE A 143 -13.80 -12.93 18.90
N THR A 144 -13.86 -13.08 17.58
CA THR A 144 -13.10 -12.28 16.63
C THR A 144 -14.04 -11.40 15.82
N SER A 145 -13.64 -10.15 15.60
CA SER A 145 -14.42 -9.20 14.80
C SER A 145 -13.53 -8.33 13.94
N ILE A 146 -14.05 -7.84 12.81
CA ILE A 146 -13.36 -6.93 11.91
C ILE A 146 -14.09 -5.59 11.83
N GLU A 147 -13.32 -4.52 11.83
CA GLU A 147 -13.76 -3.17 11.52
C GLU A 147 -12.94 -2.60 10.36
N GLN A 148 -13.57 -1.79 9.50
CA GLN A 148 -12.85 -1.00 8.50
C GLN A 148 -12.62 0.39 9.06
N ASN A 149 -11.36 0.78 9.08
CA ASN A 149 -10.94 2.07 9.61
C ASN A 149 -10.76 3.10 8.48
N PHE A 150 -10.37 2.67 7.27
CA PHE A 150 -10.14 3.55 6.12
C PHE A 150 -10.64 2.95 4.80
N ALA A 151 -11.03 3.84 3.89
CA ALA A 151 -11.24 3.54 2.48
C ALA A 151 -10.26 4.36 1.64
N CYS A 152 -9.47 3.70 0.79
CA CYS A 152 -8.46 4.33 -0.06
C CYS A 152 -8.84 4.12 -1.53
N GLN A 153 -8.90 5.22 -2.29
CA GLN A 153 -9.30 5.23 -3.70
C GLN A 153 -8.60 6.34 -4.49
#